data_AF-A0A7J4IX61-F1
#
_entry.id   AF-A0A7J4IX61-F1
#
_cell.length_a   1.000
_cell.length_b   1.000
_cell.length_c   1.000
_cell.angle_alpha   90.00
_cell.angle_beta   90.00
_cell.angle_gamma   90.00
#
_symmetry.space_group_name_H-M   'P 1'
#
loop_
_entity.id
_entity.type
_entity.pdbx_description
1 polymer ?
#
loop_
_entity_poly.entity_id
_entity_poly.type
_entity_poly.pdbx_seq_one_letter_code
_entity_poly.pdbx_strand_id
1 'polypeptide(L)'
;MTDLLIDFLLIFGPASFLLVTKKDPVKELGLYPKGIKTDFLNAAMLLIALIVISLLITAITSLFQLNDLDKVAERVKFLQQSAPVIFAYLLIVRVVSEEIFFRGFLVGRIGWIGASIVFGLAHIFYGSIVEVFGAVVLGGVLAKAFEKNGNLIPNILAHMVYNLIFVVTLI
;
A
#
# COMPACT_ATOMS: atom_id res chain seq x y z
N MET A 1 -9.84 -5.66 11.66
CA MET A 1 -9.00 -5.58 12.87
C MET A 1 -8.19 -4.30 12.78
N THR A 2 -8.54 -3.28 13.55
CA THR A 2 -7.69 -2.09 13.71
C THR A 2 -6.83 -2.30 14.93
N ASP A 3 -5.81 -3.13 14.73
CA ASP A 3 -4.87 -3.42 15.78
C ASP A 3 -3.77 -2.38 15.71
N LEU A 4 -3.89 -1.32 16.52
CA LEU A 4 -2.89 -0.27 16.65
C LEU A 4 -1.51 -0.85 16.97
N LEU A 5 -1.46 -2.04 17.60
CA LEU A 5 -0.23 -2.79 17.83
C LEU A 5 0.43 -3.22 16.51
N ILE A 6 -0.35 -3.66 15.52
CA ILE A 6 0.19 -4.01 14.21
C ILE A 6 0.79 -2.78 13.54
N ASP A 7 0.08 -1.65 13.53
CA ASP A 7 0.61 -0.39 12.95
C ASP A 7 1.90 0.05 13.64
N PHE A 8 1.91 -0.05 14.98
CA PHE A 8 3.10 0.20 15.77
C PHE A 8 4.26 -0.72 15.35
N LEU A 9 4.02 -2.01 15.16
CA LEU A 9 5.05 -2.97 14.72
C LEU A 9 5.51 -2.70 13.27
N LEU A 10 4.60 -2.30 12.38
CA LEU A 10 4.93 -1.97 10.98
C LEU A 10 5.82 -0.73 10.87
N ILE A 11 5.65 0.26 11.75
CA ILE A 11 6.52 1.45 11.79
C ILE A 11 7.79 1.19 12.61
N PHE A 12 7.63 0.82 13.88
CA PHE A 12 8.73 0.80 14.84
C PHE A 12 9.55 -0.49 14.78
N GLY A 13 8.99 -1.59 14.28
CA GLY A 13 9.75 -2.83 14.02
C GLY A 13 10.92 -2.58 13.06
N PRO A 14 10.67 -2.06 11.84
CA PRO A 14 11.73 -1.65 10.92
C PRO A 14 12.73 -0.67 11.51
N ALA A 15 12.25 0.39 12.17
CA ALA A 15 13.11 1.41 12.74
C ALA A 15 14.03 0.83 13.83
N SER A 16 13.48 0.03 14.75
CA SER A 16 14.23 -0.61 15.83
C SER A 16 15.29 -1.58 15.26
N PHE A 17 14.92 -2.40 14.27
CA PHE A 17 15.87 -3.28 13.59
C PHE A 17 17.03 -2.49 12.99
N LEU A 18 16.73 -1.42 12.25
CA LEU A 18 17.75 -0.62 11.57
C LEU A 18 18.70 0.06 12.58
N LEU A 19 18.16 0.62 13.65
CA LEU A 19 18.94 1.21 14.74
C LEU A 19 19.87 0.18 15.41
N VAL A 20 19.37 -1.02 15.73
CA VAL A 20 20.19 -2.11 16.29
C VAL A 20 21.30 -2.53 15.33
N THR A 21 21.03 -2.53 14.03
CA THR A 21 22.04 -2.78 12.99
C THR A 21 22.94 -1.58 12.66
N LYS A 22 22.87 -0.49 13.45
CA LYS A 22 23.64 0.75 13.27
C LYS A 22 23.45 1.43 11.90
N LYS A 23 22.27 1.26 11.31
CA LYS A 23 21.88 1.93 10.07
C LYS A 23 20.96 3.11 10.36
N ASP A 24 21.02 4.13 9.51
CA ASP A 24 20.10 5.28 9.58
C ASP A 24 18.72 4.90 9.04
N PRO A 25 17.66 4.86 9.88
CA PRO A 25 16.32 4.48 9.43
C PRO A 25 15.75 5.44 8.38
N VAL A 26 16.04 6.74 8.48
CA VAL A 26 15.48 7.74 7.55
C VAL A 26 16.02 7.48 6.14
N LYS A 27 17.33 7.22 6.04
CA LYS A 27 17.98 6.93 4.77
C LYS A 27 17.62 5.56 4.21
N GLU A 28 17.66 4.51 5.02
CA GLU A 28 17.41 3.14 4.55
C GLU A 28 15.95 2.93 4.15
N LEU A 29 15.00 3.54 4.85
CA LEU A 29 13.58 3.46 4.52
C LEU A 29 13.17 4.39 3.37
N GLY A 30 14.09 5.25 2.89
CA GLY A 30 13.81 6.22 1.82
C GLY A 30 12.85 7.34 2.24
N LEU A 31 12.87 7.73 3.51
CA LEU A 31 12.01 8.77 4.12
C LEU A 31 12.59 10.17 3.97
N TYR A 32 13.17 10.49 2.80
CA TYR A 32 13.71 11.81 2.52
C TYR A 32 13.26 12.27 1.13
N PRO A 33 12.66 13.47 1.01
CA PRO A 33 12.24 14.00 -0.28
C PRO A 33 13.45 14.21 -1.18
N LYS A 34 13.34 13.79 -2.44
CA LYS A 34 14.38 14.03 -3.45
C LYS A 34 14.15 15.33 -4.21
N GLY A 35 12.98 15.94 -4.03
CA GLY A 35 12.63 17.26 -4.52
C GLY A 35 11.14 17.33 -4.82
N ILE A 36 10.46 18.36 -4.32
CA ILE A 36 8.99 18.47 -4.33
C ILE A 36 8.40 18.18 -5.71
N LYS A 37 8.94 18.80 -6.77
CA LYS A 37 8.47 18.60 -8.15
C LYS A 37 8.65 17.16 -8.62
N THR A 38 9.83 16.58 -8.39
CA THR A 38 10.15 15.20 -8.79
C THR A 38 9.30 14.20 -8.04
N ASP A 39 9.12 14.40 -6.73
CA ASP A 39 8.33 13.53 -5.87
C ASP A 39 6.86 13.54 -6.29
N PHE A 40 6.32 14.73 -6.61
CA PHE A 40 4.96 14.88 -7.10
C PHE A 40 4.74 14.26 -8.48
N LEU A 41 5.66 14.45 -9.43
CA LEU A 41 5.58 13.83 -10.76
C LEU A 41 5.65 12.30 -10.67
N ASN A 42 6.55 11.78 -9.84
CA ASN A 42 6.64 10.33 -9.60
C ASN A 42 5.36 9.79 -8.94
N ALA A 43 4.80 10.51 -7.96
CA ALA A 43 3.53 10.13 -7.33
C ALA A 43 2.39 10.10 -8.36
N ALA A 44 2.30 11.10 -9.24
CA ALA A 44 1.29 11.15 -10.29
C ALA A 44 1.44 10.00 -11.30
N MET A 45 2.66 9.69 -11.74
CA MET A 45 2.91 8.55 -12.63
C MET A 45 2.55 7.22 -11.97
N LEU A 46 2.89 7.05 -10.69
CA LEU A 46 2.52 5.86 -9.93
C LEU A 46 1.01 5.76 -9.77
N LEU A 47 0.33 6.84 -9.42
CA LEU A 47 -1.12 6.87 -9.31
C LEU A 47 -1.80 6.46 -10.62
N ILE A 48 -1.35 7.00 -11.77
CA ILE A 48 -1.87 6.61 -13.08
C ILE A 48 -1.65 5.11 -13.32
N ALA A 49 -0.46 4.59 -13.02
CA ALA A 49 -0.17 3.16 -13.17
C ALA A 49 -1.08 2.30 -12.29
N LEU A 50 -1.28 2.68 -11.02
CA LEU A 50 -2.17 1.99 -10.09
C LEU A 50 -3.61 1.96 -10.61
N ILE A 51 -4.13 3.11 -11.05
CA ILE A 51 -5.50 3.21 -11.60
C ILE A 51 -5.63 2.33 -12.84
N VAL A 52 -4.75 2.48 -13.84
CA VAL A 52 -4.81 1.72 -15.09
C VAL A 52 -4.76 0.22 -14.81
N ILE A 53 -3.83 -0.24 -13.96
CA ILE A 53 -3.70 -1.66 -13.64
C ILE A 53 -4.93 -2.17 -12.87
N SER A 54 -5.44 -1.40 -11.91
CA SER A 54 -6.66 -1.78 -11.18
C SER A 54 -7.88 -1.90 -12.08
N LEU A 55 -8.03 -1.01 -13.07
CA LEU A 55 -9.09 -1.08 -14.07
C LEU A 55 -8.93 -2.32 -14.97
N LEU A 56 -7.71 -2.65 -15.38
CA LEU A 56 -7.43 -3.85 -16.16
C LEU A 56 -7.75 -5.13 -15.36
N ILE A 57 -7.35 -5.20 -14.09
CA ILE A 57 -7.67 -6.34 -13.20
C ILE A 57 -9.19 -6.48 -13.07
N THR A 58 -9.89 -5.37 -12.81
CA THR A 58 -11.34 -5.36 -12.69
C THR A 58 -12.01 -5.81 -14.00
N ALA A 59 -11.60 -5.26 -15.15
CA ALA A 59 -12.16 -5.64 -16.45
C ALA A 59 -11.93 -7.13 -16.76
N ILE A 60 -10.70 -7.62 -16.57
CA ILE A 60 -10.35 -9.03 -16.83
C ILE A 60 -11.16 -9.94 -15.90
N THR A 61 -11.16 -9.69 -14.60
CA THR A 61 -11.88 -10.55 -13.65
C THR A 61 -13.39 -10.52 -13.87
N SER A 62 -13.97 -9.39 -14.26
CA SER A 62 -15.39 -9.29 -14.65
C SER A 62 -15.71 -10.10 -15.91
N LEU A 63 -14.83 -10.10 -16.92
CA LEU A 63 -15.01 -10.90 -18.14
C LEU A 63 -15.08 -12.41 -17.85
N PHE A 64 -14.34 -12.87 -16.84
CA PHE A 64 -14.34 -14.27 -16.41
C PHE A 64 -15.34 -14.58 -15.28
N GLN A 65 -16.17 -13.61 -14.86
CA GLN A 65 -17.11 -13.74 -13.72
C GLN A 65 -16.41 -14.13 -12.40
N LEU A 66 -15.15 -13.72 -12.23
CA LEU A 66 -14.34 -13.94 -11.02
C LEU A 66 -14.28 -12.71 -10.11
N ASN A 67 -14.87 -11.60 -10.54
CA ASN A 67 -14.83 -10.36 -9.77
C ASN A 67 -15.65 -10.46 -8.48
N ASP A 68 -14.97 -10.39 -7.35
CA ASP A 68 -15.57 -10.44 -6.02
C ASP A 68 -15.24 -9.21 -5.16
N LEU A 69 -14.93 -8.07 -5.81
CA LEU A 69 -14.60 -6.80 -5.15
C LEU A 69 -15.78 -6.22 -4.35
N ASP A 70 -17.02 -6.63 -4.61
CA ASP A 70 -18.18 -6.25 -3.79
C ASP A 70 -17.98 -6.59 -2.31
N LYS A 71 -17.29 -7.69 -1.99
CA LYS A 71 -16.94 -8.07 -0.61
C LYS A 71 -16.04 -7.04 0.07
N VAL A 72 -15.15 -6.40 -0.70
CA VAL A 72 -14.29 -5.32 -0.22
C VAL A 72 -15.13 -4.08 0.02
N ALA A 73 -15.98 -3.71 -0.96
CA ALA A 73 -16.86 -2.55 -0.88
C ALA A 73 -17.79 -2.63 0.35
N GLU A 74 -18.40 -3.79 0.61
CA GLU A 74 -19.24 -4.03 1.79
C GLU A 74 -18.47 -3.79 3.10
N ARG A 75 -17.25 -4.31 3.22
CA ARG A 75 -16.40 -4.14 4.42
C ARG A 75 -15.98 -2.69 4.62
N VAL A 76 -15.58 -2.02 3.55
CA VAL A 76 -15.18 -0.61 3.55
C VAL A 76 -16.35 0.26 3.97
N LYS A 77 -17.54 0.05 3.38
CA LYS A 77 -18.77 0.78 3.70
C LYS A 77 -19.20 0.55 5.15
N PHE A 78 -19.16 -0.70 5.62
CA PHE A 78 -19.44 -1.01 7.02
C PHE A 78 -18.52 -0.25 7.97
N LEU A 79 -17.21 -0.21 7.68
CA LEU A 79 -16.24 0.48 8.53
C LEU A 79 -16.43 2.01 8.49
N GLN A 80 -16.68 2.58 7.31
CA GLN A 80 -16.94 4.01 7.15
C GLN A 80 -18.14 4.45 7.99
N GLN A 81 -19.23 3.67 7.98
CA GLN A 81 -20.46 3.97 8.70
C GLN A 81 -20.33 3.72 10.21
N SER A 82 -19.68 2.62 10.60
CA SER A 82 -19.63 2.18 11.99
C SER A 82 -18.49 2.82 12.79
N ALA A 83 -17.41 3.26 12.13
CA ALA A 83 -16.23 3.82 12.78
C ALA A 83 -15.46 4.82 11.88
N PRO A 84 -16.05 6.00 11.57
CA PRO A 84 -15.47 6.96 10.62
C PRO A 84 -14.08 7.50 11.02
N VAL A 85 -13.81 7.63 12.32
CA VAL A 85 -12.48 8.04 12.82
C VAL A 85 -11.42 6.97 12.52
N ILE A 86 -11.77 5.71 12.79
CA ILE A 86 -10.91 4.56 12.50
C ILE A 86 -10.71 4.44 10.98
N PHE A 87 -11.75 4.67 10.20
CA PHE A 87 -11.67 4.70 8.75
C PHE A 87 -10.69 5.76 8.23
N ALA A 88 -10.77 7.00 8.72
CA ALA A 88 -9.82 8.06 8.36
C ALA A 88 -8.38 7.71 8.77
N TYR A 89 -8.21 7.09 9.94
CA TYR A 89 -6.91 6.58 10.38
C TYR A 89 -6.32 5.54 9.40
N LEU A 90 -7.15 4.61 8.89
CA LEU A 90 -6.70 3.62 7.91
C LEU A 90 -6.33 4.24 6.55
N LEU A 91 -6.96 5.33 6.15
CA LEU A 91 -6.61 6.01 4.88
C LEU A 91 -5.30 6.79 4.93
N ILE A 92 -4.82 7.11 6.12
CA ILE A 92 -3.64 7.98 6.29
C ILE A 92 -2.52 7.22 6.98
N VAL A 93 -2.71 6.84 8.24
CA VAL A 93 -1.64 6.30 9.10
C VAL A 93 -1.30 4.87 8.70
N ARG A 94 -2.30 4.04 8.43
CA ARG A 94 -2.07 2.65 7.99
C ARG A 94 -1.31 2.63 6.67
N VAL A 95 -1.67 3.47 5.70
CA VAL A 95 -0.96 3.56 4.41
C VAL A 95 0.52 3.88 4.61
N VAL A 96 0.84 4.87 5.45
CA VAL A 96 2.25 5.20 5.76
C VAL A 96 2.97 4.02 6.42
N SER A 97 2.30 3.35 7.37
CA SER A 97 2.84 2.17 8.08
C SER A 97 3.16 1.02 7.13
N GLU A 98 2.25 0.76 6.18
CA GLU A 98 2.41 -0.26 5.16
C GLU A 98 3.54 0.08 4.20
N GLU A 99 3.64 1.31 3.71
CA GLU A 99 4.75 1.70 2.83
C GLU A 99 6.11 1.56 3.54
N ILE A 100 6.21 1.98 4.80
CA ILE A 100 7.44 1.82 5.61
C ILE A 100 7.85 0.36 5.70
N PHE A 101 6.91 -0.52 6.06
CA PHE A 101 7.22 -1.93 6.26
C PHE A 101 7.45 -2.68 4.94
N PHE A 102 6.48 -2.64 4.03
CA PHE A 102 6.52 -3.46 2.82
C PHE A 102 7.54 -2.94 1.81
N ARG A 103 7.71 -1.61 1.67
CA ARG A 103 8.61 -1.03 0.67
C ARG A 103 9.93 -0.66 1.33
N GLY A 104 9.89 0.26 2.29
CA GLY A 104 11.08 0.76 2.99
C GLY A 104 11.93 -0.36 3.59
N PHE A 105 11.30 -1.37 4.21
CA PHE A 105 12.00 -2.41 4.93
C PHE A 105 12.12 -3.75 4.18
N LEU A 106 11.03 -4.32 3.68
CA LEU A 106 11.05 -5.66 3.10
C LEU A 106 11.71 -5.73 1.72
N VAL A 107 11.57 -4.71 0.85
CA VAL A 107 12.15 -4.74 -0.50
C VAL A 107 13.66 -4.96 -0.46
N GLY A 108 14.38 -4.27 0.43
CA GLY A 108 15.82 -4.43 0.59
C GLY A 108 16.28 -5.78 1.16
N ARG A 109 15.35 -6.64 1.60
CA ARG A 109 15.65 -7.92 2.28
C ARG A 109 15.21 -9.14 1.47
N ILE A 110 14.02 -9.08 0.89
CA ILE A 110 13.41 -10.19 0.17
C ILE A 110 13.08 -9.83 -1.29
N GLY A 111 13.53 -8.67 -1.76
CA GLY A 111 13.28 -8.16 -3.10
C GLY A 111 11.84 -7.68 -3.29
N TRP A 112 11.60 -6.98 -4.41
CA TRP A 112 10.28 -6.43 -4.72
C TRP A 112 9.21 -7.51 -4.90
N ILE A 113 9.54 -8.68 -5.46
CA ILE A 113 8.59 -9.79 -5.65
C ILE A 113 8.15 -10.34 -4.29
N GLY A 114 9.10 -10.69 -3.42
CA GLY A 114 8.80 -11.24 -2.10
C GLY A 114 7.97 -10.28 -1.25
N ALA A 115 8.35 -9.00 -1.23
CA ALA A 115 7.60 -7.96 -0.52
C ALA A 115 6.15 -7.85 -1.01
N SER A 116 5.93 -7.96 -2.31
CA SER A 116 4.60 -7.85 -2.92
C SER A 116 3.70 -9.04 -2.63
N ILE A 117 4.27 -10.25 -2.61
CA ILE A 117 3.54 -11.46 -2.20
C ILE A 117 3.11 -11.33 -0.74
N VAL A 118 4.01 -10.92 0.16
CA VAL A 118 3.69 -10.75 1.58
C VAL A 118 2.63 -9.65 1.78
N PHE A 119 2.68 -8.56 0.99
CA PHE A 119 1.65 -7.53 0.98
C PHE A 119 0.27 -8.07 0.58
N GLY A 120 0.19 -8.86 -0.50
CA GLY A 120 -1.07 -9.49 -0.89
C GLY A 120 -1.62 -10.48 0.15
N LEU A 121 -0.74 -11.27 0.78
CA LEU A 121 -1.15 -12.17 1.87
C LEU A 121 -1.75 -11.41 3.06
N ALA A 122 -1.27 -10.18 3.35
CA ALA A 122 -1.85 -9.33 4.38
C ALA A 122 -3.29 -8.88 4.07
N HIS A 123 -3.73 -8.98 2.81
CA HIS A 123 -5.07 -8.60 2.36
C HIS A 123 -6.09 -9.75 2.36
N ILE A 124 -5.70 -10.97 2.73
CA ILE A 124 -6.60 -12.15 2.77
C ILE A 124 -7.86 -11.91 3.62
N PHE A 125 -7.77 -11.07 4.65
CA PHE A 125 -8.88 -10.78 5.56
C PHE A 125 -10.05 -10.02 4.94
N TYR A 126 -9.90 -9.47 3.73
CA TYR A 126 -11.03 -8.90 2.97
C TYR A 126 -11.96 -9.98 2.41
N GLY A 127 -11.50 -11.25 2.32
CA GLY A 127 -12.31 -12.35 1.78
C GLY A 127 -12.54 -12.28 0.27
N SER A 128 -11.86 -11.36 -0.42
CA SER A 128 -11.86 -11.22 -1.87
C SER A 128 -10.55 -11.78 -2.45
N ILE A 129 -10.68 -12.70 -3.40
CA ILE A 129 -9.52 -13.26 -4.12
C ILE A 129 -8.93 -12.21 -5.05
N VAL A 130 -9.80 -11.41 -5.69
CA VAL A 130 -9.37 -10.32 -6.57
C VAL A 130 -8.60 -9.25 -5.80
N GLU A 131 -9.00 -8.95 -4.56
CA GLU A 131 -8.26 -8.04 -3.69
C GLU A 131 -6.87 -8.56 -3.35
N VAL A 132 -6.73 -9.83 -2.98
CA VAL A 132 -5.42 -10.43 -2.68
C VAL A 132 -4.51 -10.38 -3.91
N PHE A 133 -5.03 -10.77 -5.07
CA PHE A 133 -4.27 -10.72 -6.32
C PHE A 133 -3.93 -9.28 -6.72
N GLY A 134 -4.89 -8.37 -6.63
CA GLY A 134 -4.73 -6.94 -6.87
C GLY A 134 -3.67 -6.33 -5.98
N ALA A 135 -3.70 -6.62 -4.68
CA ALA A 135 -2.69 -6.20 -3.73
C ALA A 135 -1.29 -6.73 -4.09
N VAL A 136 -1.14 -7.98 -4.54
CA VAL A 136 0.17 -8.47 -5.03
C VAL A 136 0.65 -7.65 -6.23
N VAL A 137 -0.21 -7.41 -7.23
CA VAL A 137 0.19 -6.73 -8.48
C VAL A 137 0.49 -5.25 -8.23
N LEU A 138 -0.43 -4.53 -7.57
CA LEU A 138 -0.29 -3.10 -7.25
C LEU A 138 0.83 -2.87 -6.21
N GLY A 139 0.96 -3.76 -5.24
CA GLY A 139 2.10 -3.83 -4.32
C GLY A 139 3.42 -3.97 -5.08
N GLY A 140 3.44 -4.80 -6.13
CA GLY A 140 4.54 -4.98 -7.08
C GLY A 140 4.97 -3.69 -7.77
N VAL A 141 4.01 -2.91 -8.27
CA VAL A 141 4.28 -1.62 -8.91
C VAL A 141 4.98 -0.68 -7.94
N LEU A 142 4.44 -0.54 -6.72
CA LEU A 142 5.00 0.31 -5.68
C LEU A 142 6.37 -0.19 -5.20
N ALA A 143 6.52 -1.50 -4.99
CA ALA A 143 7.78 -2.12 -4.59
C ALA A 143 8.86 -1.94 -5.64
N LYS A 144 8.54 -2.10 -6.92
CA LYS A 144 9.49 -1.90 -8.03
C LYS A 144 9.90 -0.44 -8.18
N ALA A 145 8.96 0.48 -8.00
CA ALA A 145 9.24 1.90 -8.00
C ALA A 145 10.19 2.29 -6.85
N PHE A 146 9.94 1.77 -5.65
CA PHE A 146 10.82 1.98 -4.51
C PHE A 146 12.21 1.37 -4.72
N GLU A 147 12.29 0.12 -5.21
CA GLU A 147 13.58 -0.54 -5.51
C GLU A 147 14.44 0.31 -6.46
N LYS A 148 13.84 0.88 -7.50
CA LYS A 148 14.54 1.70 -8.49
C LYS A 148 14.96 3.06 -7.93
N ASN A 149 14.08 3.68 -7.15
CA ASN A 149 14.20 5.10 -6.80
C ASN A 149 14.69 5.34 -5.38
N GLY A 150 14.63 4.36 -4.47
CA GLY A 150 15.00 4.48 -3.05
C GLY A 150 14.31 5.63 -2.34
N ASN A 151 13.08 5.96 -2.73
CA ASN A 151 12.33 7.11 -2.23
C ASN A 151 10.88 6.69 -2.00
N LEU A 152 10.44 6.80 -0.75
CA LEU A 152 9.15 6.32 -0.30
C LEU A 152 8.05 7.38 -0.41
N ILE A 153 8.41 8.66 -0.50
CA ILE A 153 7.45 9.77 -0.55
C ILE A 153 6.47 9.64 -1.73
N PRO A 154 6.92 9.35 -2.98
CA PRO A 154 6.00 9.18 -4.10
C PRO A 154 5.04 8.00 -3.92
N ASN A 155 5.52 6.91 -3.32
CA ASN A 155 4.72 5.73 -3.07
C ASN A 155 3.60 6.01 -2.06
N ILE A 156 3.94 6.67 -0.94
CA ILE A 156 2.97 7.06 0.09
C ILE A 156 1.89 7.93 -0.52
N LEU A 157 2.27 8.98 -1.26
CA LEU A 157 1.32 9.89 -1.87
C LEU A 157 0.42 9.19 -2.90
N ALA A 158 1.00 8.38 -3.78
CA ALA A 158 0.24 7.64 -4.79
C ALA A 158 -0.74 6.65 -4.15
N HIS A 159 -0.31 5.90 -3.13
CA HIS A 159 -1.12 4.90 -2.45
C HIS A 159 -2.25 5.55 -1.64
N MET A 160 -1.98 6.64 -0.90
CA MET A 160 -3.01 7.38 -0.18
C MET A 160 -4.11 7.90 -1.12
N VAL A 161 -3.72 8.51 -2.24
CA VAL A 161 -4.68 9.04 -3.22
C VAL A 161 -5.42 7.91 -3.92
N TYR A 162 -4.74 6.80 -4.24
CA TYR A 162 -5.38 5.62 -4.81
C TYR A 162 -6.48 5.07 -3.88
N ASN A 163 -6.18 4.87 -2.59
CA ASN A 163 -7.15 4.39 -1.61
C ASN A 163 -8.32 5.36 -1.44
N LEU A 164 -8.04 6.67 -1.46
CA LEU A 164 -9.09 7.69 -1.41
C LEU A 164 -10.02 7.61 -2.63
N ILE A 165 -9.46 7.50 -3.84
CA ILE A 165 -10.26 7.35 -5.07
C ILE A 165 -11.09 6.08 -5.00
N PHE A 166 -10.48 4.94 -4.67
CA PHE A 166 -11.16 3.66 -4.54
C PHE A 166 -12.37 3.76 -3.61
N VAL A 167 -12.16 4.28 -2.40
CA VAL A 167 -13.22 4.55 -1.43
C VAL A 167 -14.33 5.44 -1.97
N VAL A 168 -14.01 6.52 -2.68
CA VAL A 168 -15.03 7.45 -3.19
C VAL A 168 -15.79 6.88 -4.39
N THR A 169 -15.19 5.95 -5.14
CA THR A 169 -15.77 5.40 -6.38
C THR A 169 -16.45 4.04 -6.24
N LEU A 170 -16.11 3.26 -5.22
CA LEU A 170 -16.70 1.94 -4.93
C LEU A 170 -17.78 1.95 -3.86
N ILE A 171 -18.07 3.12 -3.29
CA ILE A 171 -19.18 3.36 -2.35
C ILE A 171 -20.24 4.19 -3.07
#